data_AF-A0A2K1P2J8-F1
#
_entry.id   AF-A0A2K1P2J8-F1
#
_cell.length_a   1.000
_cell.length_b   1.000
_cell.length_c   1.000
_cell.angle_alpha   90.00
_cell.angle_beta   90.00
_cell.angle_gamma   90.00
#
_symmetry.space_group_name_H-M   'P 1'
#
loop_
_entity.id
_entity.type
_entity.pdbx_description
1 polymer ?
#
loop_
_entity_poly.entity_id
_entity_poly.type
_entity_poly.pdbx_seq_one_letter_code
_entity_poly.pdbx_strand_id
1 'polypeptide(L)' 'MKMTIKEVAKYANVSVGTVSRVINGEKNVSKENFQKVLRAIEKLGYVRNTLPEVLFLREKILFLL' A
#
# COMPACT_ATOMS: atom_id res chain seq x y z
N MET A 1 -12.81 -15.14 -4.44
CA MET A 1 -11.35 -15.07 -4.20
C MET A 1 -11.06 -13.85 -3.33
N LYS A 2 -10.29 -14.00 -2.24
CA LYS A 2 -9.91 -12.87 -1.37
C LYS A 2 -8.59 -12.28 -1.85
N MET A 3 -8.55 -10.97 -2.07
CA MET A 3 -7.32 -10.27 -2.45
C MET A 3 -6.27 -10.42 -1.33
N THR A 4 -5.02 -10.71 -1.69
CA THR A 4 -3.94 -10.93 -0.72
C THR A 4 -2.82 -9.90 -0.90
N ILE A 5 -2.03 -9.72 0.14
CA ILE A 5 -0.79 -8.92 0.10
C ILE A 5 0.17 -9.37 -1.02
N LYS A 6 0.19 -10.67 -1.38
CA LYS A 6 1.03 -11.18 -2.47
C LYS A 6 0.59 -10.65 -3.83
N GLU A 7 -0.71 -10.56 -4.06
CA GLU A 7 -1.27 -9.98 -5.28
C GLU A 7 -0.99 -8.48 -5.38
N VAL A 8 -1.09 -7.76 -4.25
CA VAL A 8 -0.71 -6.34 -4.19
C VAL A 8 0.77 -6.16 -4.54
N ALA A 9 1.65 -6.99 -3.98
CA ALA A 9 3.09 -6.93 -4.26
C ALA A 9 3.39 -7.19 -5.75
N LYS A 10 2.72 -8.19 -6.33
CA LYS A 10 2.84 -8.52 -7.75
C LYS A 10 2.37 -7.38 -8.64
N TYR A 11 1.21 -6.78 -8.36
CA TYR A 11 0.67 -5.66 -9.14
C TYR A 11 1.54 -4.40 -9.01
N ALA A 12 2.04 -4.11 -7.81
CA ALA A 12 2.92 -2.97 -7.54
C ALA A 12 4.36 -3.17 -8.05
N ASN A 13 4.72 -4.39 -8.50
CA ASN A 13 6.07 -4.78 -8.85
C ASN A 13 7.10 -4.50 -7.75
N VAL A 14 6.79 -4.93 -6.52
CA VAL A 14 7.67 -4.81 -5.34
C VAL A 14 7.66 -6.11 -4.53
N SER A 15 8.53 -6.22 -3.52
CA SER A 15 8.50 -7.37 -2.60
C SER A 15 7.28 -7.31 -1.65
N VAL A 16 6.85 -8.48 -1.17
CA VAL A 16 5.83 -8.60 -0.12
C VAL A 16 6.24 -7.82 1.14
N GLY A 17 7.54 -7.83 1.47
CA GLY A 17 8.08 -7.06 2.59
C GLY A 17 7.86 -5.55 2.42
N THR A 18 8.09 -5.01 1.23
CA THR A 18 7.81 -3.60 0.93
C THR A 18 6.34 -3.27 1.13
N VAL A 19 5.42 -4.12 0.67
CA VAL A 19 3.97 -3.91 0.90
C VAL A 19 3.65 -3.92 2.39
N SER A 20 4.23 -4.86 3.16
CA SER A 20 4.05 -4.92 4.61
C SER A 20 4.51 -3.63 5.30
N ARG A 21 5.69 -3.12 4.93
CA ARG A 21 6.25 -1.87 5.49
C ARG A 21 5.34 -0.68 5.21
N VAL A 22 4.82 -0.57 3.98
CA VAL A 22 3.89 0.51 3.61
C VAL A 22 2.61 0.43 4.43
N ILE A 23 2.00 -0.76 4.51
CA ILE A 23 0.76 -0.97 5.26
C ILE A 23 0.96 -0.71 6.76
N ASN A 24 2.13 -1.04 7.31
CA ASN A 24 2.46 -0.83 8.71
C ASN A 24 3.08 0.57 8.99
N GLY A 25 3.18 1.45 7.98
CA GLY A 25 3.69 2.81 8.16
C GLY A 25 5.19 2.93 8.48
N GLU A 26 6.01 1.94 8.13
CA GLU A 26 7.44 1.94 8.40
C GLU A 26 8.20 2.95 7.52
N LYS A 27 9.22 3.62 8.11
CA LYS A 27 9.95 4.73 7.47
C LYS A 27 10.93 4.31 6.35
N ASN A 28 11.22 3.01 6.21
CA ASN A 28 12.23 2.48 5.29
C ASN A 28 11.62 1.98 3.96
N VAL A 29 10.84 2.84 3.32
CA VAL A 29 10.29 2.62 1.96
C VAL A 29 10.50 3.87 1.13
N SER A 30 11.05 3.73 -0.07
CA SER A 30 11.19 4.85 -0.99
C SER A 30 9.83 5.44 -1.36
N LYS A 31 9.78 6.76 -1.59
CA LYS A 31 8.55 7.46 -2.02
C LYS A 31 7.91 6.78 -3.25
N GLU A 32 8.73 6.34 -4.19
CA GLU A 32 8.29 5.62 -5.39
C GLU A 32 7.57 4.30 -5.06
N ASN A 33 8.20 3.44 -4.25
CA ASN A 33 7.61 2.15 -3.89
C ASN A 33 6.34 2.34 -3.05
N PHE A 34 6.35 3.32 -2.16
CA PHE A 34 5.17 3.69 -1.38
C PHE A 34 3.99 4.07 -2.29
N GLN A 35 4.22 4.90 -3.32
CA GLN A 35 3.17 5.25 -4.30
C GLN A 35 2.71 4.05 -5.13
N LYS A 36 3.62 3.19 -5.59
CA LYS A 36 3.26 1.95 -6.34
C LYS A 36 2.34 1.06 -5.51
N VAL A 37 2.67 0.84 -4.25
CA VAL A 37 1.88 0.01 -3.33
C VAL A 37 0.50 0.63 -3.10
N LEU A 38 0.42 1.95 -2.88
CA LEU A 38 -0.88 2.61 -2.65
C LEU A 38 -1.80 2.52 -3.87
N ARG A 39 -1.27 2.76 -5.08
CA ARG A 39 -2.04 2.58 -6.31
C ARG A 39 -2.50 1.14 -6.49
N ALA A 40 -1.67 0.16 -6.15
CA ALA A 40 -2.04 -1.25 -6.21
C ALA A 40 -3.16 -1.60 -5.22
N ILE A 41 -3.08 -1.10 -3.98
CA ILE A 41 -4.12 -1.30 -2.96
C ILE A 41 -5.46 -0.72 -3.43
N GLU A 42 -5.47 0.51 -3.95
CA GLU A 42 -6.67 1.17 -4.47
C GLU A 42 -7.24 0.41 -5.68
N LYS A 43 -6.39 0.05 -6.65
CA LYS A 43 -6.83 -0.61 -7.88
C LYS A 43 -7.38 -2.02 -7.64
N LEU A 44 -6.80 -2.74 -6.68
CA LEU A 44 -7.18 -4.12 -6.37
C LEU A 44 -8.28 -4.21 -5.31
N GLY A 45 -8.69 -3.08 -4.71
CA GLY A 45 -9.64 -3.06 -3.60
C GLY A 45 -9.16 -3.88 -2.40
N TYR A 46 -7.85 -3.87 -2.13
CA TYR A 46 -7.30 -4.65 -1.04
C TYR A 46 -7.70 -4.03 0.31
N VAL A 47 -8.50 -4.75 1.08
CA VAL A 47 -8.93 -4.37 2.43
C VAL A 47 -8.35 -5.37 3.44
N ARG A 48 -7.54 -4.89 4.37
CA ARG A 48 -7.08 -5.67 5.52
C ARG A 48 -8.16 -5.62 6.61
N ASN A 49 -8.37 -6.70 7.36
CA ASN A 49 -9.30 -6.79 8.50
C ASN A 49 -8.90 -5.92 9.72
N THR A 50 -8.03 -4.95 9.51
CA THR A 50 -7.50 -4.00 10.49
C THR A 50 -7.59 -2.62 9.83
N LEU A 51 -8.74 -1.96 9.94
CA LEU A 51 -8.96 -0.56 9.50
C LEU A 51 -8.29 0.38 10.54
N PRO A 52 -7.70 1.57 10.22
CA PRO A 52 -8.02 2.51 9.13
C PRO A 52 -6.81 3.24 8.46
N GLU A 53 -5.57 2.75 8.50
CA GLU A 53 -4.42 3.54 7.98
C GLU A 53 -4.48 3.85 6.47
N VAL A 54 -5.15 3.04 5.65
CA VAL A 54 -5.22 3.29 4.20
C VAL A 54 -5.92 4.63 3.88
N LEU A 55 -6.89 5.04 4.71
CA LEU A 55 -7.53 6.35 4.59
C LEU A 55 -6.56 7.48 4.97
N PHE A 56 -5.78 7.31 6.05
CA PHE A 56 -4.70 8.23 6.45
C PHE A 56 -3.62 8.39 5.36
N LEU A 57 -3.30 7.33 4.62
CA LEU A 57 -2.33 7.38 3.53
C LEU A 57 -2.84 8.19 2.32
N ARG A 58 -4.17 8.19 2.10
CA ARG A 58 -4.82 8.96 1.03
C ARG A 58 -4.76 10.46 1.28
N GLU A 59 -4.99 10.91 2.52
CA GLU A 59 -4.89 12.33 2.89
C GLU A 59 -3.46 12.87 2.78
N LYS A 60 -2.46 12.05 3.14
CA LYS A 60 -1.04 12.45 3.05
C LYS A 60 -0.55 12.61 1.61
N ILE A 61 -1.08 11.82 0.66
CA ILE A 61 -0.76 11.98 -0.76
C ILE A 61 -1.36 13.27 -1.32
N LEU A 62 -2.59 13.62 -0.95
CA LEU A 62 -3.24 14.84 -1.41
C LEU A 62 -2.49 16.11 -0.96
N PHE A 63 -1.81 16.06 0.19
CA PHE A 63 -0.98 17.15 0.72
C PHE A 63 0.45 17.21 0.13
N LEU A 64 0.86 16.20 -0.64
CA LEU A 64 2.21 16.10 -1.23
C LEU A 64 2.23 16.30 -2.76
N LEU A 65 1.08 16.69 -3.34
CA LEU A 65 0.89 17.18 -4.70
C LEU A 65 0.54 18.66 -4.65
#